data_AF-A0A0F9JRZ0-F1
#
_entry.id   AF-A0A0F9JRZ0-F1
#
_cell.length_a   1.000
_cell.length_b   1.000
_cell.length_c   1.000
_cell.angle_alpha   90.00
_cell.angle_beta   90.00
_cell.angle_gamma   90.00
#
_symmetry.space_group_name_H-M   'P 1'
#
loop_
_entity.id
_entity.type
_entity.pdbx_description
1 polymer ?
#
loop_
_entity_poly.entity_id
_entity_poly.type
_entity_poly.pdbx_seq_one_letter_code
_entity_poly.pdbx_strand_id
1 'polypeptide(L)' 'MGYWNQTESGASLVNYPTGLIWGDQPADAMDEALEKIIDYFRRDWERLPTEAEVKAGLLFSLSVALERAQK' A
#
# COMPACT_ATOMS: atom_id res chain seq x y z
N MET A 1 11.06 -10.33 -6.23
CA MET A 1 11.23 -11.77 -5.88
C MET A 1 9.95 -12.40 -5.29
N GLY A 2 9.02 -12.83 -6.14
CA GLY A 2 7.87 -13.68 -5.74
C GLY A 2 8.33 -15.01 -5.11
N TYR A 3 7.57 -15.50 -4.14
CA TYR A 3 7.98 -16.66 -3.33
C TYR A 3 7.98 -17.94 -4.16
N TRP A 4 9.18 -18.47 -4.37
CA TRP A 4 9.43 -19.70 -5.13
C TRP A 4 9.14 -20.92 -4.26
N ASN A 5 8.50 -21.96 -4.82
CA ASN A 5 8.60 -23.29 -4.24
C ASN A 5 10.03 -23.80 -4.51
N GLN A 6 10.79 -24.03 -3.45
CA GLN A 6 12.17 -24.49 -3.50
C GLN A 6 12.31 -25.86 -2.83
N THR A 7 13.27 -26.66 -3.30
CA THR A 7 13.75 -27.84 -2.57
C THR A 7 14.45 -27.42 -1.28
N GLU A 8 14.67 -28.34 -0.35
CA GLU A 8 15.47 -28.10 0.87
C GLU A 8 16.91 -27.63 0.57
N SER A 9 17.42 -27.89 -0.64
CA SER A 9 18.72 -27.41 -1.13
C SER A 9 18.66 -26.03 -1.82
N GLY A 10 17.50 -25.38 -1.87
CA GLY A 10 17.30 -24.07 -2.49
C GLY A 10 17.08 -24.08 -4.01
N ALA A 11 16.90 -25.25 -4.63
CA ALA A 11 16.64 -25.35 -6.08
C ALA A 11 15.15 -25.16 -6.39
N SER A 12 14.84 -24.39 -7.44
CA SER A 12 13.47 -24.07 -7.86
C SER A 12 12.70 -25.33 -8.34
N LEU A 13 11.46 -25.51 -7.88
CA LEU A 13 10.61 -26.68 -8.16
C LEU A 13 9.69 -26.51 -9.38
N VAL A 14 9.99 -25.61 -10.32
CA VAL A 14 9.14 -25.40 -11.51
C VAL A 14 9.32 -26.53 -12.52
N ASN A 15 8.63 -27.65 -12.28
CA ASN A 15 8.38 -28.69 -13.27
C ASN A 15 6.90 -28.61 -13.66
N TYR A 16 6.58 -28.16 -14.88
CA TYR A 16 5.26 -28.11 -15.58
C TYR A 16 4.47 -26.77 -15.62
N PRO A 17 3.68 -26.52 -16.71
CA PRO A 17 3.34 -25.19 -17.19
C PRO A 17 2.06 -24.67 -16.51
N THR A 18 2.16 -24.27 -15.26
CA THR A 18 1.12 -23.41 -14.68
C THR A 18 1.48 -21.97 -15.03
N GLY A 19 0.71 -21.40 -15.97
CA GLY A 19 0.91 -20.07 -16.55
C GLY A 19 0.72 -18.87 -15.60
N LEU A 20 1.11 -19.00 -14.33
CA LEU A 20 1.09 -17.95 -13.33
C LEU A 20 2.43 -17.91 -12.61
N ILE A 21 3.41 -17.34 -13.30
CA ILE A 21 4.69 -16.93 -12.72
C ILE A 21 4.46 -15.54 -12.12
N TRP A 22 4.11 -15.45 -10.84
CA TRP A 22 4.23 -14.18 -10.12
C TRP A 22 5.72 -13.98 -9.80
N GLY A 23 6.46 -13.51 -10.81
CA GLY A 23 7.92 -13.39 -10.79
C GLY A 23 8.44 -12.09 -10.17
N ASP A 24 9.59 -11.63 -10.65
CA ASP A 24 10.22 -10.38 -10.23
C ASP A 24 9.38 -9.16 -10.60
N GLN A 25 8.72 -9.20 -11.75
CA GLN A 25 7.98 -8.06 -12.29
C GLN A 25 6.81 -7.56 -11.40
N PRO A 26 5.98 -8.43 -10.77
CA PRO A 26 5.07 -7.98 -9.73
C PRO A 26 5.76 -7.38 -8.50
N ALA A 27 6.93 -7.89 -8.12
CA ALA A 27 7.69 -7.33 -7.00
C ALA A 27 8.27 -5.96 -7.35
N ASP A 28 8.83 -5.80 -8.56
CA ASP A 28 9.31 -4.51 -9.07
C ASP A 28 8.20 -3.46 -9.09
N ALA A 29 7.00 -3.85 -9.53
CA ALA A 29 5.84 -2.96 -9.53
C ALA A 29 5.38 -2.60 -8.12
N MET A 30 5.47 -3.53 -7.16
CA MET A 30 5.18 -3.24 -5.76
C MET A 30 6.25 -2.36 -5.12
N ASP A 31 7.53 -2.58 -5.42
CA ASP A 31 8.65 -1.77 -4.94
C ASP A 31 8.51 -0.33 -5.44
N GLU A 32 8.24 -0.12 -6.73
CA GLU A 32 8.01 1.22 -7.29
C GLU A 32 6.80 1.92 -6.63
N ALA A 33 5.73 1.18 -6.36
CA ALA A 33 4.56 1.73 -5.69
C ALA A 33 4.86 2.12 -4.24
N LEU A 34 5.62 1.29 -3.51
CA LEU A 34 6.03 1.55 -2.13
C LEU A 34 6.97 2.76 -2.04
N GLU A 35 7.93 2.88 -2.94
CA GLU A 35 8.83 4.03 -3.00
C GLU A 35 8.05 5.34 -3.21
N LYS A 36 7.11 5.36 -4.15
CA LYS A 36 6.25 6.54 -4.39
C LYS A 36 5.43 6.93 -3.16
N ILE A 37 4.88 5.94 -2.46
CA ILE A 37 4.12 6.16 -1.22
C ILE A 37 5.03 6.76 -0.15
N ILE A 38 6.20 6.17 0.07
CA ILE A 38 7.19 6.65 1.05
C ILE A 38 7.62 8.08 0.74
N ASP A 39 7.90 8.39 -0.52
CA ASP A 39 8.29 9.73 -0.96
C ASP A 39 7.17 10.75 -0.76
N TYR A 40 5.92 10.37 -1.03
CA TYR A 40 4.77 11.21 -0.78
C TYR A 40 4.63 11.50 0.73
N PHE A 41 4.69 10.45 1.57
CA PHE A 41 4.65 10.60 3.02
C PHE A 41 5.81 11.45 3.55
N ARG A 42 7.02 11.29 3.02
CA ARG A 42 8.19 12.08 3.42
C ARG A 42 8.05 13.56 3.07
N ARG A 43 7.48 13.89 1.92
CA ARG A 43 7.22 15.29 1.52
C ARG A 43 6.14 15.95 2.36
N ASP A 44 5.16 15.17 2.76
CA ASP A 44 4.09 15.63 3.67
C ASP A 44 4.48 15.53 5.14
N TRP A 45 5.60 14.88 5.47
CA TRP A 45 6.12 14.77 6.83
C TRP A 45 6.53 16.16 7.34
N GLU A 46 5.98 16.56 8.49
CA GLU A 46 6.18 17.88 9.11
C GLU A 46 5.64 19.08 8.31
N ARG A 47 4.93 18.85 7.21
CA ARG A 47 4.20 19.91 6.51
C ARG A 47 2.97 20.34 7.33
N LEU A 48 2.71 21.66 7.36
CA LEU A 48 1.44 22.17 7.87
C LEU A 48 0.28 21.76 6.95
N PRO A 49 -0.84 21.26 7.50
CA PRO A 49 -1.99 20.89 6.70
C PRO A 49 -2.54 22.12 5.96
N THR A 50 -2.99 21.91 4.74
CA THR A 50 -3.67 22.94 3.96
C THR A 50 -5.06 23.23 4.54
N GLU A 51 -5.62 24.39 4.22
CA GLU A 51 -6.99 24.74 4.58
C GLU A 51 -8.00 23.69 4.10
N ALA A 52 -7.80 23.14 2.89
CA ALA A 52 -8.66 22.10 2.32
C ALA A 52 -8.63 20.81 3.15
N GLU A 53 -7.44 20.37 3.59
CA GLU A 53 -7.27 19.17 4.42
C GLU A 53 -7.88 19.34 5.81
N VAL A 54 -7.73 20.53 6.42
CA VAL A 54 -8.38 20.85 7.70
C VAL A 54 -9.91 20.81 7.57
N LYS A 55 -10.46 21.44 6.52
CA LYS A 55 -11.91 21.41 6.24
C LYS A 55 -12.41 19.98 6.02
N ALA A 56 -11.69 19.16 5.27
CA ALA A 56 -12.05 17.77 5.03
C ALA A 56 -12.09 16.96 6.33
N GLY A 57 -11.07 17.10 7.17
CA GLY A 57 -11.02 16.44 8.49
C GLY A 57 -12.17 16.87 9.42
N LEU A 58 -12.50 18.17 9.44
CA LEU A 58 -13.64 18.70 10.19
C LEU A 58 -14.96 18.12 9.69
N LEU A 59 -15.22 18.14 8.38
CA LEU A 59 -16.46 17.62 7.81
C LEU A 59 -16.63 16.11 8.07
N PHE A 60 -15.56 15.34 7.95
CA PHE A 60 -15.56 13.91 8.29
C PHE A 60 -15.86 13.67 9.77
N SER A 61 -15.29 14.47 10.67
CA SER A 61 -15.51 14.31 12.11
C SER A 61 -16.90 14.77 12.54
N LEU A 62 -17.42 15.83 11.92
CA LEU A 62 -18.72 16.41 12.22
C LEU A 62 -19.86 15.46 11.84
N SER A 63 -19.76 14.72 10.74
CA SER A 63 -20.79 13.72 10.38
C SER A 63 -20.93 12.63 11.46
N VAL A 64 -19.80 12.12 11.96
CA VAL A 64 -19.76 11.15 13.06
C VAL A 64 -20.31 11.74 14.36
N ALA A 65 -19.97 13.00 14.66
CA ALA A 65 -20.47 13.68 15.85
C ALA A 65 -21.99 13.90 15.79
N LEU A 66 -22.52 14.27 14.63
CA LEU A 66 -23.95 14.46 14.40
C LEU A 66 -24.73 13.16 14.62
N GLU A 67 -24.21 12.05 14.09
CA GLU A 67 -24.82 10.72 14.23
C GLU A 67 -24.84 10.25 15.70
N ARG A 68 -23.84 10.62 16.49
CA ARG A 68 -23.81 10.37 17.94
C ARG A 68 -24.80 11.23 18.71
N ALA A 69 -25.01 12.48 18.29
CA ALA A 69 -25.92 13.42 18.95
C ALA A 69 -27.41 13.11 18.70
N GLN A 70 -27.71 12.30 17.68
CA GLN A 70 -29.08 11.87 17.34
C GLN A 70 -29.53 10.60 18.07
N LYS A 71 -28.65 9.98 18.87
CA LYS A 71 -28.96 8.83 19.74
C LYS A 71 -29.26 9.28 21.16
#